data_AF-A0A961MQC1-F1
#
_entry.id   AF-A0A961MQC1-F1
#
_cell.length_a   1.000
_cell.length_b   1.000
_cell.length_c   1.000
_cell.angle_alpha   90.00
_cell.angle_beta   90.00
_cell.angle_gamma   90.00
#
_symmetry.space_group_name_H-M   'P 1'
#
loop_
_entity.id
_entity.type
_entity.pdbx_description
1 polymer ?
#
loop_
_entity_poly.entity_id
_entity_poly.type
_entity_poly.pdbx_seq_one_letter_code
_entity_poly.pdbx_strand_id
1 'polypeptide(L)'
;SWDEFDELRDPRPAENDFDRVVEAAISRRGLLGGVLAFGSGAMAFGLGTMGSAGSARGQAATFPFQPIDIATDFDIHLPEGYRWKPLVRWGQALFSEAEGAWSPESGVPVAMSDKVFGENTDGMELFVIDGKEVIAVNSEYVNPKINLPAASEGVPQTADEVTLLKNMQGVTVMEVADSGNGYEVVVDSPFNRRITHETPMTMDGAAAGADLVRTKADPEGMSPKGTTNNCGAGKTLWGTYLTCEENFNGLFGATGEMPQGEGYGRYGIGGESQYAYEKFDPRFDISSEPNEPHRHGWITEIDPADPSSTPVKHTALGRFKHENAEMVQAADGRIVVYMGDDERGEFIY
;
A
#
# COMPACT_ATOMS: atom_id res chain seq x y z
N SER A 1 7.76 16.65 18.00
CA SER A 1 7.45 15.57 17.02
C SER A 1 7.07 16.20 15.69
N TRP A 2 6.76 15.40 14.66
CA TRP A 2 6.14 15.94 13.43
C TRP A 2 4.76 16.56 13.74
N ASP A 3 3.98 15.96 14.65
CA ASP A 3 2.74 16.58 15.14
C ASP A 3 2.96 17.95 15.76
N GLU A 4 4.06 18.13 16.50
CA GLU A 4 4.40 19.40 17.13
C GLU A 4 4.81 20.47 16.10
N PHE A 5 5.43 20.05 14.99
CA PHE A 5 5.74 20.94 13.87
C PHE A 5 4.48 21.37 13.12
N ASP A 6 3.55 20.44 12.88
CA ASP A 6 2.27 20.70 12.23
C ASP A 6 1.38 21.58 13.12
N GLU A 7 1.25 21.29 14.42
CA GLU A 7 0.50 22.13 15.37
C GLU A 7 1.05 23.57 15.48
N LEU A 8 2.35 23.78 15.27
CA LEU A 8 2.96 25.10 15.31
C LEU A 8 2.76 25.91 14.02
N ARG A 9 2.58 25.24 12.87
CA ARG A 9 2.53 25.89 11.55
C ARG A 9 1.14 25.91 10.94
N ASP A 10 0.37 24.87 11.17
CA ASP A 10 -1.00 24.68 10.71
C ASP A 10 -1.82 24.00 11.82
N PRO A 11 -2.12 24.74 12.91
CA PRO A 11 -2.90 24.18 14.02
C PRO A 11 -4.24 23.69 13.50
N ARG A 12 -4.54 22.42 13.73
CA ARG A 12 -5.75 21.81 13.18
C ARG A 12 -6.97 22.59 13.68
N PRO A 13 -7.91 22.97 12.79
CA PRO A 13 -9.17 23.53 13.24
C PRO A 13 -9.88 22.51 14.15
N ALA A 14 -10.58 23.00 15.16
CA ALA A 14 -11.29 22.16 16.14
C ALA A 14 -12.38 21.25 15.52
N GLU A 15 -12.73 21.52 14.27
CA GLU A 15 -13.67 20.80 13.43
C GLU A 15 -13.02 20.68 12.05
N ASN A 16 -12.83 19.46 11.55
CA ASN A 16 -12.24 19.23 10.23
C ASN A 16 -13.34 18.88 9.19
N ASP A 17 -13.01 18.91 7.91
CA ASP A 17 -14.00 18.63 6.85
C ASP A 17 -14.51 17.19 6.88
N PHE A 18 -13.75 16.23 7.42
CA PHE A 18 -14.23 14.87 7.66
C PHE A 18 -15.31 14.85 8.76
N ASP A 19 -15.15 15.60 9.85
CA ASP A 19 -16.19 15.78 10.87
C ASP A 19 -17.47 16.33 10.23
N ARG A 20 -17.35 17.28 9.31
CA ARG A 20 -18.49 17.87 8.59
C ARG A 20 -19.16 16.88 7.63
N VAL A 21 -18.38 16.04 6.95
CA VAL A 21 -18.90 14.95 6.10
C VAL A 21 -19.61 13.90 6.94
N VAL A 22 -19.03 13.49 8.07
CA VAL A 22 -19.61 12.55 9.03
C VAL A 22 -20.89 13.12 9.64
N GLU A 23 -20.89 14.37 10.10
CA GLU A 23 -22.07 15.05 10.60
C GLU A 23 -23.15 15.23 9.52
N ALA A 24 -22.77 15.53 8.28
CA ALA A 24 -23.71 15.59 7.16
C ALA A 24 -24.32 14.22 6.84
N ALA A 25 -23.52 13.15 6.90
CA ALA A 25 -23.99 11.78 6.70
C ALA A 25 -24.91 11.29 7.83
N ILE A 26 -24.56 11.61 9.09
CA ILE A 26 -25.35 11.31 10.28
C ILE A 26 -26.65 12.12 10.29
N SER A 27 -26.62 13.41 9.99
CA SER A 27 -27.81 14.27 9.96
C SER A 27 -28.81 13.88 8.86
N ARG A 28 -28.33 13.45 7.68
CA ARG A 28 -29.19 12.92 6.61
C ARG A 28 -29.88 11.60 6.99
N ARG A 29 -29.23 10.72 7.76
CA ARG A 29 -29.85 9.49 8.28
C ARG A 29 -30.78 9.75 9.48
N GLY A 30 -30.46 10.71 10.34
CA GLY A 30 -31.31 11.14 11.45
C GLY A 30 -32.65 11.75 10.97
N LEU A 31 -32.65 12.46 9.85
CA LEU A 31 -33.87 13.05 9.28
C LEU A 31 -34.81 12.02 8.64
N LEU A 32 -34.29 10.89 8.14
CA LEU A 32 -35.10 9.83 7.51
C LEU A 32 -35.60 8.77 8.51
N GLY A 33 -35.04 8.70 9.72
CA GLY A 33 -35.46 7.76 10.77
C GLY A 33 -36.31 8.35 11.91
N GLY A 34 -36.47 9.68 11.99
CA GLY A 34 -36.89 10.36 13.22
C GLY A 34 -38.25 11.09 13.21
N VAL A 35 -39.07 11.00 12.17
CA VAL A 35 -40.41 11.62 12.17
C VAL A 35 -41.45 10.57 12.53
N LEU A 36 -41.68 10.35 13.83
CA LEU A 36 -42.96 9.93 14.43
C LEU A 36 -42.81 9.72 15.95
N ALA A 37 -42.92 10.79 16.74
CA ALA A 37 -43.55 10.79 18.07
C ALA A 37 -43.66 12.22 18.61
N PHE A 38 -44.79 12.86 18.32
CA PHE A 38 -45.24 14.05 19.02
C PHE A 38 -45.58 13.70 20.48
N GLY A 39 -45.10 14.50 21.44
CA GLY A 39 -45.45 14.34 22.86
C GLY A 39 -44.89 15.45 23.75
N SER A 40 -45.54 16.61 23.71
CA SER A 40 -45.33 17.79 24.56
C SER A 40 -45.52 17.51 26.06
N GLY A 41 -44.57 17.91 26.92
CA GLY A 41 -44.69 17.77 28.38
C GLY A 41 -43.55 18.37 29.23
N ALA A 42 -43.36 19.68 29.17
CA ALA A 42 -42.99 20.63 30.23
C ALA A 42 -41.95 20.32 31.36
N MET A 43 -41.07 21.32 31.53
CA MET A 43 -40.56 21.94 32.79
C MET A 43 -39.31 21.38 33.51
N ALA A 44 -38.24 22.19 33.38
CA ALA A 44 -37.55 22.94 34.46
C ALA A 44 -36.60 22.24 35.44
N PHE A 45 -35.62 23.04 35.88
CA PHE A 45 -34.48 22.82 36.79
C PHE A 45 -33.25 22.19 36.14
N GLY A 46 -32.04 22.71 36.25
CA GLY A 46 -31.52 23.84 37.02
C GLY A 46 -29.99 23.77 36.92
N LEU A 47 -29.33 24.92 37.02
CA LEU A 47 -27.88 25.05 37.01
C LEU A 47 -27.21 24.17 38.07
N GLY A 48 -26.15 23.46 37.68
CA GLY A 48 -25.07 23.07 38.59
C GLY A 48 -24.67 21.60 38.53
N THR A 49 -23.65 21.30 37.73
CA THR A 49 -22.51 20.43 38.09
C THR A 49 -21.44 20.52 37.00
N MET A 50 -20.33 21.20 37.30
CA MET A 50 -19.05 20.85 36.70
C MET A 50 -18.69 19.45 37.24
N GLY A 51 -18.63 18.48 36.34
CA GLY A 51 -18.31 17.10 36.68
C GLY A 51 -17.85 16.37 35.44
N SER A 52 -16.54 16.44 35.20
CA SER A 52 -15.77 15.60 34.28
C SER A 52 -16.15 15.73 32.80
N ALA A 53 -15.18 15.65 31.90
CA ALA A 53 -15.45 15.35 30.49
C ALA A 53 -16.01 13.92 30.44
N GLY A 54 -17.30 13.78 30.76
CA GLY A 54 -18.05 12.57 30.59
C GLY A 54 -18.14 12.33 29.11
N SER A 55 -17.32 11.37 28.65
CA SER A 55 -17.58 10.49 27.52
C SER A 55 -18.78 10.96 26.70
N ALA A 56 -18.51 11.54 25.54
CA ALA A 56 -19.45 11.56 24.43
C ALA A 56 -19.77 10.10 24.10
N ARG A 57 -20.66 9.48 24.89
CA ARG A 57 -21.30 8.22 24.58
C ARG A 57 -22.15 8.53 23.37
N GLY A 58 -21.56 8.35 22.20
CA GLY A 58 -22.29 8.23 20.94
C GLY A 58 -23.38 7.20 21.16
N GLN A 59 -24.60 7.69 21.33
CA GLN A 59 -25.75 6.82 21.51
C GLN A 59 -26.00 6.15 20.15
N ALA A 60 -25.81 4.82 20.15
CA ALA A 60 -26.09 3.86 19.08
C ALA A 60 -25.07 3.76 17.92
N ALA A 61 -23.83 3.39 18.21
CA ALA A 61 -23.06 2.60 17.25
C ALA A 61 -23.61 1.16 17.27
N THR A 62 -24.20 0.70 16.17
CA THR A 62 -24.88 -0.61 16.00
C THR A 62 -23.91 -1.76 15.79
N PHE A 63 -22.70 -1.71 16.36
CA PHE A 63 -21.73 -2.78 16.18
C PHE A 63 -22.12 -4.00 17.03
N PRO A 64 -22.09 -5.22 16.47
CA PRO A 64 -22.47 -6.45 17.18
C PRO A 64 -21.40 -6.93 18.18
N PHE A 65 -20.52 -6.04 18.64
CA PHE A 65 -19.46 -6.32 19.60
C PHE A 65 -19.28 -5.15 20.57
N GLN A 66 -18.75 -5.42 21.76
CA GLN A 66 -18.38 -4.36 22.69
C GLN A 66 -17.04 -3.76 22.29
N PRO A 67 -16.93 -2.43 22.12
CA PRO A 67 -15.65 -1.76 21.92
C PRO A 67 -14.68 -2.06 23.06
N ILE A 68 -13.40 -2.19 22.74
CA ILE A 68 -12.31 -2.45 23.69
C ILE A 68 -11.54 -1.16 24.01
N ASP A 69 -10.80 -1.16 25.12
CA ASP A 69 -9.92 -0.05 25.50
C ASP A 69 -8.62 -0.04 24.67
N ILE A 70 -7.90 1.08 24.71
CA ILE A 70 -6.57 1.22 24.10
C ILE A 70 -5.58 0.30 24.83
N ALA A 71 -4.73 -0.39 24.07
CA ALA A 71 -3.60 -1.17 24.57
C ALA A 71 -2.28 -0.67 23.98
N THR A 72 -1.17 -0.89 24.70
CA THR A 72 0.19 -0.48 24.29
C THR A 72 1.23 -1.58 24.55
N ASP A 73 0.79 -2.83 24.66
CA ASP A 73 1.67 -3.99 24.74
C ASP A 73 1.91 -4.58 23.34
N PHE A 74 2.54 -5.76 23.26
CA PHE A 74 2.91 -6.42 22.00
C PHE A 74 1.93 -7.52 21.59
N ASP A 75 0.63 -7.40 21.94
CA ASP A 75 -0.40 -8.39 21.61
C ASP A 75 -1.60 -7.79 20.85
N ILE A 76 -2.39 -8.64 20.21
CA ILE A 76 -3.62 -8.26 19.49
C ILE A 76 -4.81 -8.43 20.42
N HIS A 77 -5.40 -7.29 20.81
CA HIS A 77 -6.60 -7.23 21.65
C HIS A 77 -7.86 -7.20 20.78
N LEU A 78 -8.83 -8.07 21.08
CA LEU A 78 -10.07 -8.20 20.32
C LEU A 78 -11.29 -8.16 21.26
N PRO A 79 -12.47 -7.78 20.74
CA PRO A 79 -13.73 -7.94 21.47
C PRO A 79 -14.00 -9.39 21.88
N GLU A 80 -14.79 -9.58 22.94
CA GLU A 80 -15.19 -10.91 23.41
C GLU A 80 -15.82 -11.74 22.27
N GLY A 81 -15.42 -13.02 22.17
CA GLY A 81 -15.90 -13.94 21.13
C GLY A 81 -15.11 -13.91 19.82
N TYR A 82 -14.21 -12.95 19.64
CA TYR A 82 -13.30 -12.89 18.50
C TYR A 82 -11.97 -13.58 18.81
N ARG A 83 -11.30 -14.04 17.75
CA ARG A 83 -9.98 -14.68 17.79
C ARG A 83 -9.19 -14.30 16.55
N TRP A 84 -7.87 -14.33 16.64
CA TRP A 84 -6.98 -14.13 15.51
C TRP A 84 -6.01 -15.31 15.36
N LYS A 85 -5.50 -15.47 14.14
CA LYS A 85 -4.42 -16.40 13.78
C LYS A 85 -3.60 -15.71 12.68
N PRO A 86 -2.25 -15.75 12.71
CA PRO A 86 -1.44 -15.38 11.57
C PRO A 86 -1.81 -16.22 10.35
N LEU A 87 -2.14 -15.59 9.22
CA LEU A 87 -2.38 -16.27 7.95
C LEU A 87 -1.06 -16.63 7.26
N VAL A 88 -0.19 -15.64 7.12
CA VAL A 88 1.12 -15.74 6.47
C VAL A 88 2.08 -14.74 7.12
N ARG A 89 3.38 -14.97 6.99
CA ARG A 89 4.44 -14.07 7.46
C ARG A 89 5.45 -13.82 6.36
N TRP A 90 6.13 -12.68 6.42
CA TRP A 90 7.31 -12.42 5.60
C TRP A 90 8.28 -13.61 5.63
N GLY A 91 8.79 -14.00 4.46
CA GLY A 91 9.70 -15.13 4.29
C GLY A 91 9.03 -16.51 4.27
N GLN A 92 7.71 -16.61 4.49
CA GLN A 92 6.99 -17.87 4.34
C GLN A 92 6.93 -18.29 2.87
N ALA A 93 7.18 -19.58 2.60
CA ALA A 93 7.24 -20.10 1.25
C ALA A 93 5.89 -20.05 0.52
N LEU A 94 5.91 -19.62 -0.74
CA LEU A 94 4.79 -19.75 -1.68
C LEU A 94 4.96 -20.98 -2.59
N PHE A 95 6.20 -21.43 -2.76
CA PHE A 95 6.58 -22.56 -3.59
C PHE A 95 7.40 -23.55 -2.75
N SER A 96 7.24 -24.85 -3.00
CA SER A 96 7.93 -25.92 -2.27
C SER A 96 9.45 -25.78 -2.31
N GLU A 97 10.00 -25.21 -3.39
CA GLU A 97 11.44 -24.90 -3.51
C GLU A 97 11.97 -23.96 -2.42
N ALA A 98 11.11 -23.10 -1.85
CA ALA A 98 11.46 -22.15 -0.80
C ALA A 98 11.05 -22.62 0.60
N GLU A 99 10.51 -23.83 0.76
CA GLU A 99 10.20 -24.38 2.08
C GLU A 99 11.47 -24.44 2.95
N GLY A 100 11.39 -23.85 4.14
CA GLY A 100 12.53 -23.77 5.07
C GLY A 100 13.63 -22.77 4.66
N ALA A 101 13.40 -21.94 3.64
CA ALA A 101 14.38 -20.94 3.21
C ALA A 101 14.58 -19.82 4.25
N TRP A 102 13.54 -19.46 5.00
CA TRP A 102 13.63 -18.43 6.03
C TRP A 102 14.17 -19.01 7.35
N SER A 103 15.08 -18.27 7.99
CA SER A 103 15.46 -18.47 9.39
C SER A 103 15.57 -17.13 10.13
N PRO A 104 15.37 -17.09 11.46
CA PRO A 104 15.57 -15.87 12.23
C PRO A 104 17.04 -15.42 12.27
N GLU A 105 18.01 -16.33 12.06
CA GLU A 105 19.43 -16.00 12.08
C GLU A 105 19.95 -15.42 10.74
N SER A 106 19.45 -15.92 9.61
CA SER A 106 19.97 -15.61 8.28
C SER A 106 18.98 -14.94 7.34
N GLY A 107 17.72 -14.76 7.77
CA GLY A 107 16.65 -14.31 6.88
C GLY A 107 16.42 -15.29 5.73
N VAL A 108 16.10 -14.76 4.55
CA VAL A 108 15.88 -15.55 3.33
C VAL A 108 17.08 -15.39 2.40
N PRO A 109 17.63 -16.47 1.82
CA PRO A 109 18.69 -16.37 0.83
C PRO A 109 18.18 -15.73 -0.46
N VAL A 110 19.02 -14.91 -1.11
CA VAL A 110 18.66 -14.21 -2.37
C VAL A 110 18.07 -15.14 -3.43
N ALA A 111 18.55 -16.38 -3.56
CA ALA A 111 18.06 -17.36 -4.52
C ALA A 111 16.60 -17.82 -4.31
N MET A 112 16.05 -17.58 -3.11
CA MET A 112 14.67 -17.91 -2.73
C MET A 112 13.81 -16.67 -2.46
N SER A 113 14.40 -15.46 -2.51
CA SER A 113 13.73 -14.22 -2.15
C SER A 113 12.51 -13.88 -3.02
N ASP A 114 12.48 -14.37 -4.26
CA ASP A 114 11.37 -14.24 -5.21
C ASP A 114 10.32 -15.37 -5.10
N LYS A 115 10.47 -16.29 -4.14
CA LYS A 115 9.60 -17.47 -3.94
C LYS A 115 8.91 -17.50 -2.57
N VAL A 116 9.12 -16.46 -1.77
CA VAL A 116 8.54 -16.30 -0.45
C VAL A 116 7.58 -15.11 -0.42
N PHE A 117 6.74 -15.05 0.60
CA PHE A 117 5.89 -13.91 0.90
C PHE A 117 6.74 -12.67 1.26
N GLY A 118 6.37 -11.51 0.71
CA GLY A 118 7.11 -10.25 0.86
C GLY A 118 7.08 -9.64 2.27
N GLU A 119 7.79 -8.52 2.46
CA GLU A 119 7.93 -7.80 3.73
C GLU A 119 7.03 -6.55 3.78
N ASN A 120 6.70 -6.11 5.00
CA ASN A 120 5.87 -4.93 5.29
C ASN A 120 4.61 -4.90 4.42
N THR A 121 3.76 -5.89 4.67
CA THR A 121 2.48 -6.04 3.97
C THR A 121 1.60 -4.83 4.16
N ASP A 122 0.95 -4.44 3.08
CA ASP A 122 0.09 -3.28 3.04
C ASP A 122 -1.25 -3.62 2.36
N GLY A 123 -1.71 -2.81 1.41
CA GLY A 123 -2.96 -2.98 0.68
C GLY A 123 -3.15 -4.39 0.15
N MET A 124 -4.39 -4.89 0.24
CA MET A 124 -4.73 -6.25 -0.17
C MET A 124 -6.19 -6.38 -0.58
N GLU A 125 -6.46 -7.32 -1.48
CA GLU A 125 -7.80 -7.66 -1.95
C GLU A 125 -7.99 -9.16 -2.05
N LEU A 126 -9.19 -9.62 -1.70
CA LEU A 126 -9.60 -11.03 -1.81
C LEU A 126 -10.41 -11.25 -3.09
N PHE A 127 -10.07 -12.30 -3.82
CA PHE A 127 -10.72 -12.75 -5.05
C PHE A 127 -11.23 -14.19 -4.87
N VAL A 128 -12.31 -14.51 -5.58
CA VAL A 128 -12.78 -15.89 -5.75
C VAL A 128 -12.60 -16.26 -7.21
N ILE A 129 -11.62 -17.12 -7.50
CA ILE A 129 -11.23 -17.53 -8.85
C ILE A 129 -11.34 -19.04 -8.93
N ASP A 130 -12.15 -19.55 -9.87
CA ASP A 130 -12.42 -20.99 -10.00
C ASP A 130 -12.86 -21.68 -8.69
N GLY A 131 -13.58 -20.94 -7.84
CA GLY A 131 -14.07 -21.42 -6.54
C GLY A 131 -13.02 -21.44 -5.42
N LYS A 132 -11.82 -20.90 -5.66
CA LYS A 132 -10.73 -20.78 -4.69
C LYS A 132 -10.58 -19.35 -4.21
N GLU A 133 -10.13 -19.19 -2.97
CA GLU A 133 -9.82 -17.89 -2.39
C GLU A 133 -8.39 -17.49 -2.74
N VAL A 134 -8.22 -16.36 -3.41
CA VAL A 134 -6.92 -15.83 -3.85
C VAL A 134 -6.78 -14.42 -3.32
N ILE A 135 -5.68 -14.13 -2.62
CA ILE A 135 -5.36 -12.81 -2.11
C ILE A 135 -4.22 -12.23 -2.95
N ALA A 136 -4.42 -11.02 -3.46
CA ALA A 136 -3.33 -10.17 -3.91
C ALA A 136 -3.02 -9.17 -2.80
N VAL A 137 -1.75 -9.08 -2.39
CA VAL A 137 -1.30 -8.25 -1.26
C VAL A 137 0.02 -7.59 -1.58
N ASN A 138 0.11 -6.29 -1.29
CA ASN A 138 1.29 -5.49 -1.47
C ASN A 138 2.36 -5.80 -0.41
N SER A 139 3.60 -5.48 -0.74
CA SER A 139 4.78 -5.51 0.12
C SER A 139 5.53 -4.21 -0.13
N GLU A 140 5.30 -3.23 0.74
CA GLU A 140 5.56 -1.83 0.44
C GLU A 140 7.06 -1.54 0.47
N TYR A 141 7.70 -1.84 1.59
CA TYR A 141 9.11 -1.55 1.83
C TYR A 141 9.80 -2.72 2.53
N VAL A 142 11.11 -2.63 2.71
CA VAL A 142 11.90 -3.62 3.44
C VAL A 142 12.62 -2.98 4.61
N ASN A 143 12.99 -3.81 5.59
CA ASN A 143 13.84 -3.40 6.70
C ASN A 143 15.28 -3.90 6.44
N PRO A 144 16.21 -3.07 5.90
CA PRO A 144 17.54 -3.56 5.51
C PRO A 144 18.35 -4.11 6.69
N LYS A 145 18.16 -3.57 7.90
CA LYS A 145 18.84 -4.07 9.11
C LYS A 145 18.38 -5.47 9.54
N ILE A 146 17.21 -5.91 9.06
CA ILE A 146 16.68 -7.26 9.29
C ILE A 146 17.16 -8.22 8.19
N ASN A 147 17.19 -7.76 6.94
CA ASN A 147 17.48 -8.61 5.78
C ASN A 147 18.97 -8.74 5.44
N LEU A 148 19.79 -7.76 5.82
CA LEU A 148 21.21 -7.70 5.46
C LEU A 148 22.10 -8.16 6.62
N PRO A 149 23.35 -8.59 6.34
CA PRO A 149 24.32 -8.86 7.39
C PRO A 149 24.45 -7.69 8.37
N ALA A 150 24.54 -7.98 9.67
CA ALA A 150 24.63 -6.95 10.71
C ALA A 150 25.80 -5.97 10.48
N ALA A 151 26.91 -6.45 9.90
CA ALA A 151 28.08 -5.65 9.56
C ALA A 151 27.80 -4.58 8.47
N SER A 152 26.74 -4.75 7.68
CA SER A 152 26.32 -3.80 6.65
C SER A 152 25.56 -2.59 7.23
N GLU A 153 25.17 -2.64 8.52
CA GLU A 153 24.40 -1.60 9.23
C GLU A 153 23.12 -1.12 8.50
N GLY A 154 22.55 -1.97 7.64
CA GLY A 154 21.37 -1.67 6.82
C GLY A 154 21.68 -1.00 5.48
N VAL A 155 22.93 -0.93 5.05
CA VAL A 155 23.33 -0.42 3.73
C VAL A 155 23.85 -1.58 2.88
N PRO A 156 23.23 -1.89 1.73
CA PRO A 156 23.73 -2.93 0.84
C PRO A 156 25.20 -2.76 0.46
N GLN A 157 25.92 -3.88 0.38
CA GLN A 157 27.33 -3.97 0.02
C GLN A 157 27.55 -4.71 -1.31
N THR A 158 26.51 -5.34 -1.85
CA THR A 158 26.58 -6.12 -3.10
C THR A 158 25.30 -6.01 -3.93
N ALA A 159 25.39 -6.37 -5.22
CA ALA A 159 24.22 -6.47 -6.10
C ALA A 159 23.24 -7.58 -5.68
N ASP A 160 23.73 -8.65 -5.03
CA ASP A 160 22.86 -9.72 -4.50
C ASP A 160 22.03 -9.22 -3.32
N GLU A 161 22.62 -8.40 -2.45
CA GLU A 161 21.89 -7.75 -1.36
C GLU A 161 20.83 -6.77 -1.89
N VAL A 162 21.13 -6.00 -2.93
CA VAL A 162 20.13 -5.16 -3.63
C VAL A 162 19.04 -6.03 -4.25
N THR A 163 19.38 -7.16 -4.87
CA THR A 163 18.40 -8.10 -5.45
C THR A 163 17.49 -8.71 -4.39
N LEU A 164 18.03 -9.09 -3.23
CA LEU A 164 17.26 -9.57 -2.09
C LEU A 164 16.21 -8.53 -1.65
N LEU A 165 16.62 -7.28 -1.44
CA LEU A 165 15.72 -6.20 -1.02
C LEU A 165 14.64 -5.88 -2.07
N LYS A 166 15.00 -5.89 -3.36
CA LYS A 166 14.04 -5.74 -4.48
C LYS A 166 13.01 -6.87 -4.53
N ASN A 167 13.45 -8.09 -4.25
CA ASN A 167 12.60 -9.27 -4.29
C ASN A 167 11.69 -9.41 -3.08
N MET A 168 11.93 -8.68 -1.98
CA MET A 168 11.04 -8.70 -0.81
C MET A 168 9.90 -7.69 -0.88
N GLN A 169 9.90 -6.82 -1.90
CA GLN A 169 8.87 -5.82 -2.14
C GLN A 169 8.03 -6.18 -3.37
N GLY A 170 6.96 -5.42 -3.62
CA GLY A 170 6.08 -5.61 -4.76
C GLY A 170 4.70 -6.12 -4.38
N VAL A 171 4.25 -7.19 -5.04
CA VAL A 171 2.96 -7.84 -4.79
C VAL A 171 3.15 -9.35 -4.67
N THR A 172 2.41 -9.96 -3.74
CA THR A 172 2.21 -11.40 -3.67
C THR A 172 0.77 -11.72 -4.06
N VAL A 173 0.60 -12.59 -5.06
CA VAL A 173 -0.68 -13.27 -5.32
C VAL A 173 -0.56 -14.66 -4.73
N MET A 174 -1.51 -15.08 -3.89
CA MET A 174 -1.48 -16.39 -3.26
C MET A 174 -2.88 -16.97 -3.07
N GLU A 175 -3.02 -18.28 -3.30
CA GLU A 175 -4.22 -19.02 -2.89
C GLU A 175 -4.17 -19.30 -1.39
N VAL A 176 -5.31 -19.15 -0.73
CA VAL A 176 -5.52 -19.55 0.66
C VAL A 176 -6.70 -20.50 0.76
N ALA A 177 -6.63 -21.43 1.72
CA ALA A 177 -7.70 -22.37 1.97
C ALA A 177 -7.82 -22.69 3.46
N ASP A 178 -9.04 -22.96 3.93
CA ASP A 178 -9.26 -23.45 5.29
C ASP A 178 -8.77 -24.90 5.43
N SER A 179 -7.76 -25.11 6.26
CA SER A 179 -7.20 -26.43 6.56
C SER A 179 -7.93 -27.16 7.70
N GLY A 180 -9.07 -26.62 8.17
CA GLY A 180 -9.77 -27.07 9.38
C GLY A 180 -9.18 -26.47 10.66
N ASN A 181 -8.08 -25.72 10.54
CA ASN A 181 -7.45 -24.94 11.61
C ASN A 181 -7.38 -23.44 11.23
N GLY A 182 -8.32 -22.98 10.40
CA GLY A 182 -8.32 -21.66 9.80
C GLY A 182 -7.55 -21.63 8.48
N TYR A 183 -7.55 -20.46 7.84
CA TYR A 183 -6.92 -20.27 6.54
C TYR A 183 -5.40 -20.36 6.59
N GLU A 184 -4.83 -20.97 5.56
CA GLU A 184 -3.40 -21.15 5.34
C GLU A 184 -3.09 -20.99 3.83
N VAL A 185 -1.85 -20.62 3.52
CA VAL A 185 -1.37 -20.53 2.12
C VAL A 185 -1.33 -21.92 1.50
N VAL A 186 -1.86 -22.05 0.29
CA VAL A 186 -1.73 -23.26 -0.52
C VAL A 186 -0.42 -23.17 -1.29
N VAL A 187 0.63 -23.81 -0.76
CA VAL A 187 1.94 -23.92 -1.43
C VAL A 187 1.80 -24.59 -2.79
N ASP A 188 2.55 -24.09 -3.78
CA ASP A 188 2.50 -24.55 -5.18
C ASP A 188 1.14 -24.40 -5.86
N SER A 189 0.25 -23.55 -5.32
CA SER A 189 -0.95 -23.18 -6.06
C SER A 189 -0.57 -22.56 -7.41
N PRO A 190 -1.28 -22.90 -8.50
CA PRO A 190 -1.04 -22.28 -9.80
C PRO A 190 -1.29 -20.76 -9.79
N PHE A 191 -1.99 -20.22 -8.79
CA PHE A 191 -2.20 -18.77 -8.65
C PHE A 191 -1.04 -18.07 -7.94
N ASN A 192 -0.17 -18.82 -7.25
CA ASN A 192 0.92 -18.21 -6.49
C ASN A 192 1.89 -17.49 -7.42
N ARG A 193 2.17 -16.22 -7.11
CA ARG A 193 3.04 -15.36 -7.91
C ARG A 193 3.67 -14.29 -7.05
N ARG A 194 4.96 -14.04 -7.29
CA ARG A 194 5.65 -12.82 -6.85
C ARG A 194 5.82 -11.86 -8.01
N ILE A 195 5.46 -10.61 -7.77
CA ILE A 195 5.67 -9.48 -8.66
C ILE A 195 6.59 -8.55 -7.89
N THR A 196 7.80 -8.29 -8.40
CA THR A 196 8.87 -7.60 -7.68
C THR A 196 9.35 -6.39 -8.49
N HIS A 197 10.38 -5.70 -8.00
CA HIS A 197 11.03 -4.63 -8.78
C HIS A 197 11.72 -5.13 -10.06
N GLU A 198 11.82 -6.45 -10.27
CA GLU A 198 12.42 -7.07 -11.44
C GLU A 198 11.41 -7.65 -12.43
N THR A 199 10.11 -7.65 -12.09
CA THR A 199 9.07 -8.21 -12.97
C THR A 199 8.89 -7.38 -14.24
N PRO A 200 8.97 -7.96 -15.44
CA PRO A 200 8.64 -7.25 -16.68
C PRO A 200 7.18 -6.80 -16.68
N MET A 201 6.95 -5.55 -17.07
CA MET A 201 5.62 -4.93 -17.16
C MET A 201 5.44 -4.25 -18.51
N THR A 202 4.22 -3.83 -18.79
CA THR A 202 3.93 -2.91 -19.88
C THR A 202 3.27 -1.64 -19.35
N MET A 203 3.09 -0.65 -20.21
CA MET A 203 2.40 0.58 -19.87
C MET A 203 1.43 0.97 -20.99
N ASP A 204 0.29 1.50 -20.59
CA ASP A 204 -0.71 2.04 -21.51
C ASP A 204 -1.03 3.50 -21.19
N GLY A 205 -1.94 4.11 -21.96
CA GLY A 205 -2.35 5.49 -21.77
C GLY A 205 -1.40 6.51 -22.42
N ALA A 206 -1.58 7.78 -22.05
CA ALA A 206 -0.98 8.91 -22.77
C ALA A 206 0.54 9.04 -22.61
N ALA A 207 1.13 8.54 -21.52
CA ALA A 207 2.57 8.61 -21.30
C ALA A 207 3.33 7.38 -21.83
N ALA A 208 2.63 6.33 -22.26
CA ALA A 208 3.25 5.16 -22.87
C ALA A 208 4.01 5.54 -24.15
N GLY A 209 5.30 5.22 -24.19
CA GLY A 209 6.21 5.51 -25.30
C GLY A 209 6.66 6.97 -25.42
N ALA A 210 6.30 7.84 -24.47
CA ALA A 210 6.73 9.23 -24.43
C ALA A 210 8.24 9.36 -24.12
N ASP A 211 8.86 10.45 -24.54
CA ASP A 211 10.31 10.65 -24.39
C ASP A 211 10.78 10.56 -22.93
N LEU A 212 9.94 10.98 -21.97
CA LEU A 212 10.27 10.95 -20.54
C LEU A 212 10.28 9.55 -19.92
N VAL A 213 9.69 8.55 -20.58
CA VAL A 213 9.66 7.15 -20.07
C VAL A 213 10.58 6.23 -20.84
N ARG A 214 11.35 6.76 -21.81
CA ARG A 214 12.38 6.01 -22.55
C ARG A 214 13.66 5.96 -21.76
N THR A 215 14.27 4.79 -21.68
CA THR A 215 15.56 4.56 -21.00
C THR A 215 16.54 3.91 -21.95
N LYS A 216 17.82 3.79 -21.55
CA LYS A 216 18.81 3.05 -22.36
C LYS A 216 18.39 1.59 -22.58
N ALA A 217 17.78 0.97 -21.56
CA ALA A 217 17.32 -0.42 -21.59
C ALA A 217 15.96 -0.60 -22.30
N ASP A 218 15.15 0.45 -22.38
CA ASP A 218 13.86 0.46 -23.08
C ASP A 218 13.72 1.75 -23.92
N PRO A 219 14.33 1.79 -25.12
CA PRO A 219 14.30 2.97 -25.99
C PRO A 219 12.92 3.28 -26.56
N GLU A 220 11.99 2.31 -26.54
CA GLU A 220 10.62 2.52 -26.98
C GLU A 220 9.76 3.13 -25.88
N GLY A 221 10.11 2.91 -24.60
CA GLY A 221 9.40 3.45 -23.44
C GLY A 221 8.06 2.75 -23.21
N MET A 222 8.00 1.44 -23.44
CA MET A 222 6.76 0.64 -23.40
C MET A 222 6.81 -0.53 -22.40
N SER A 223 7.99 -0.84 -21.89
CA SER A 223 8.27 -2.05 -21.11
C SER A 223 8.98 -1.74 -19.78
N PRO A 224 8.31 -1.02 -18.82
CA PRO A 224 8.84 -0.82 -17.48
C PRO A 224 9.20 -2.13 -16.79
N LYS A 225 10.21 -2.07 -15.91
CA LYS A 225 10.59 -3.21 -15.08
C LYS A 225 10.24 -2.93 -13.63
N GLY A 226 9.29 -3.71 -13.13
CA GLY A 226 8.90 -3.78 -11.75
C GLY A 226 7.91 -2.73 -11.28
N THR A 227 7.34 -3.03 -10.13
CA THR A 227 6.53 -2.15 -9.32
C THR A 227 7.17 -1.99 -7.94
N THR A 228 6.99 -0.83 -7.33
CA THR A 228 7.80 -0.42 -6.18
C THR A 228 7.02 0.38 -5.15
N ASN A 229 7.39 0.32 -3.87
CA ASN A 229 6.72 1.08 -2.80
C ASN A 229 5.20 0.91 -2.88
N ASN A 230 4.78 -0.35 -2.98
CA ASN A 230 3.39 -0.73 -3.18
C ASN A 230 2.63 -0.51 -1.87
N CYS A 231 1.87 0.58 -1.76
CA CYS A 231 1.21 1.01 -0.53
C CYS A 231 -0.18 0.35 -0.40
N GLY A 232 -1.25 1.12 -0.47
CA GLY A 232 -2.63 0.64 -0.54
C GLY A 232 -3.00 0.02 -1.90
N ALA A 233 -4.26 -0.36 -2.02
CA ALA A 233 -4.75 -1.17 -3.12
C ALA A 233 -6.14 -0.74 -3.61
N GLY A 234 -6.53 -1.32 -4.74
CA GLY A 234 -7.87 -1.23 -5.28
C GLY A 234 -8.29 -2.52 -5.97
N LYS A 235 -9.59 -2.73 -6.09
CA LYS A 235 -10.17 -3.82 -6.87
C LYS A 235 -11.01 -3.28 -8.01
N THR A 236 -10.73 -3.72 -9.22
CA THR A 236 -11.53 -3.30 -10.37
C THR A 236 -12.88 -3.99 -10.39
N LEU A 237 -13.86 -3.37 -11.04
CA LEU A 237 -15.19 -3.96 -11.22
C LEU A 237 -15.18 -5.19 -12.15
N TRP A 238 -14.08 -5.45 -12.85
CA TRP A 238 -13.88 -6.63 -13.69
C TRP A 238 -12.96 -7.69 -13.06
N GLY A 239 -12.59 -7.54 -11.79
CA GLY A 239 -11.95 -8.62 -11.02
C GLY A 239 -10.43 -8.68 -11.11
N THR A 240 -9.78 -7.58 -11.43
CA THR A 240 -8.32 -7.40 -11.37
C THR A 240 -7.92 -6.57 -10.14
N TYR A 241 -6.63 -6.62 -9.81
CA TYR A 241 -6.03 -5.95 -8.67
C TYR A 241 -5.30 -4.67 -9.13
N LEU A 242 -5.49 -3.58 -8.40
CA LEU A 242 -4.73 -2.33 -8.58
C LEU A 242 -3.76 -2.17 -7.41
N THR A 243 -2.46 -2.12 -7.72
CA THR A 243 -1.42 -1.78 -6.75
C THR A 243 -0.90 -0.36 -7.00
N CYS A 244 -0.55 0.35 -5.93
CA CYS A 244 -0.29 1.78 -5.94
C CYS A 244 1.18 2.06 -5.58
N GLU A 245 1.94 2.66 -6.50
CA GLU A 245 3.33 3.06 -6.22
C GLU A 245 3.34 4.43 -5.52
N GLU A 246 3.79 4.46 -4.27
CA GLU A 246 3.66 5.61 -3.38
C GLU A 246 5.00 6.32 -3.18
N ASN A 247 5.79 5.98 -2.16
CA ASN A 247 7.12 6.56 -1.92
C ASN A 247 8.25 6.08 -2.87
N PHE A 248 7.96 5.92 -4.17
CA PHE A 248 8.90 5.47 -5.20
C PHE A 248 10.14 6.38 -5.33
N ASN A 249 10.01 7.66 -4.97
CA ASN A 249 11.10 8.64 -5.04
C ASN A 249 12.29 8.25 -4.15
N GLY A 250 12.04 7.54 -3.05
CA GLY A 250 13.08 7.09 -2.12
C GLY A 250 14.03 6.04 -2.69
N LEU A 251 13.70 5.40 -3.82
CA LEU A 251 14.53 4.35 -4.42
C LEU A 251 15.68 4.89 -5.27
N PHE A 252 15.59 6.15 -5.68
CA PHE A 252 16.48 6.73 -6.69
C PHE A 252 17.54 7.60 -6.05
N GLY A 253 18.80 7.33 -6.41
CA GLY A 253 19.96 8.08 -5.95
C GLY A 253 20.84 8.47 -7.12
N ALA A 254 21.91 9.22 -6.85
CA ALA A 254 22.90 9.58 -7.86
C ALA A 254 24.32 9.26 -7.38
N THR A 255 25.11 8.60 -8.23
CA THR A 255 26.55 8.44 -7.99
C THR A 255 27.40 9.51 -8.70
N GLY A 256 26.79 10.21 -9.66
CA GLY A 256 27.37 11.32 -10.41
C GLY A 256 26.65 12.65 -10.23
N GLU A 257 26.74 13.51 -11.25
CA GLU A 257 26.05 14.80 -11.24
C GLU A 257 24.53 14.61 -11.34
N MET A 258 23.79 15.35 -10.50
CA MET A 258 22.33 15.31 -10.52
C MET A 258 21.78 15.89 -11.83
N PRO A 259 20.87 15.20 -12.51
CA PRO A 259 20.19 15.75 -13.68
C PRO A 259 19.35 16.99 -13.30
N GLN A 260 19.26 17.94 -14.22
CA GLN A 260 18.41 19.12 -14.04
C GLN A 260 16.97 18.81 -14.45
N GLY A 261 16.00 19.25 -13.64
CA GLY A 261 14.58 19.15 -13.97
C GLY A 261 13.69 19.53 -12.79
N GLU A 262 12.67 20.36 -13.04
CA GLU A 262 11.74 20.81 -11.99
C GLU A 262 10.98 19.64 -11.34
N GLY A 263 10.78 18.55 -12.09
CA GLY A 263 10.12 17.34 -11.60
C GLY A 263 10.85 16.65 -10.45
N TYR A 264 12.19 16.69 -10.39
CA TYR A 264 12.91 16.02 -9.30
C TYR A 264 12.62 16.66 -7.95
N GLY A 265 12.61 18.00 -7.89
CA GLY A 265 12.28 18.73 -6.67
C GLY A 265 10.83 18.51 -6.23
N ARG A 266 9.88 18.55 -7.17
CA ARG A 266 8.45 18.35 -6.87
C ARG A 266 8.14 16.95 -6.35
N TYR A 267 8.79 15.91 -6.86
CA TYR A 267 8.57 14.52 -6.45
C TYR A 267 9.52 14.09 -5.32
N GLY A 268 10.31 14.99 -4.73
CA GLY A 268 11.21 14.67 -3.62
C GLY A 268 12.37 13.72 -3.99
N ILE A 269 12.90 13.81 -5.22
CA ILE A 269 14.06 13.03 -5.68
C ILE A 269 15.33 13.85 -5.46
N GLY A 270 16.05 13.54 -4.37
CA GLY A 270 17.15 14.37 -3.84
C GLY A 270 18.58 13.92 -4.14
N GLY A 271 18.77 12.72 -4.69
CA GLY A 271 20.10 12.16 -5.01
C GLY A 271 20.68 11.22 -3.96
N GLU A 272 20.14 11.20 -2.74
CA GLU A 272 20.39 10.14 -1.75
C GLU A 272 19.16 9.22 -1.70
N SER A 273 19.36 7.93 -1.97
CA SER A 273 18.28 6.93 -1.89
C SER A 273 18.23 6.26 -0.51
N GLN A 274 17.07 5.68 -0.19
CA GLN A 274 16.81 4.94 1.04
C GLN A 274 17.60 3.62 1.12
N TYR A 275 17.86 2.98 -0.02
CA TYR A 275 18.43 1.63 -0.07
C TYR A 275 19.80 1.55 -0.75
N ALA A 276 20.37 2.68 -1.16
CA ALA A 276 21.65 2.74 -1.89
C ALA A 276 21.68 1.85 -3.15
N TYR A 277 20.53 1.63 -3.80
CA TYR A 277 20.42 0.78 -5.00
C TYR A 277 21.29 1.29 -6.14
N GLU A 278 21.40 2.60 -6.30
CA GLU A 278 22.21 3.27 -7.34
C GLU A 278 23.69 2.83 -7.34
N LYS A 279 24.21 2.34 -6.20
CA LYS A 279 25.60 1.89 -6.10
C LYS A 279 25.86 0.54 -6.76
N PHE A 280 24.82 -0.28 -6.93
CA PHE A 280 24.94 -1.66 -7.41
C PHE A 280 23.99 -2.00 -8.58
N ASP A 281 22.99 -1.17 -8.83
CA ASP A 281 22.06 -1.27 -9.95
C ASP A 281 21.94 0.09 -10.66
N PRO A 282 22.60 0.27 -11.82
CA PRO A 282 22.60 1.53 -12.57
C PRO A 282 21.22 2.04 -12.98
N ARG A 283 20.19 1.19 -12.92
CA ARG A 283 18.79 1.57 -13.18
C ARG A 283 18.27 2.58 -12.15
N PHE A 284 18.72 2.48 -10.91
CA PHE A 284 18.34 3.40 -9.83
C PHE A 284 19.29 4.60 -9.70
N ASP A 285 20.35 4.67 -10.51
CA ASP A 285 21.26 5.81 -10.58
C ASP A 285 20.78 6.84 -11.59
N ILE A 286 20.15 7.91 -11.11
CA ILE A 286 19.57 8.95 -11.98
C ILE A 286 20.63 9.80 -12.70
N SER A 287 21.90 9.74 -12.29
CA SER A 287 22.99 10.35 -13.06
C SER A 287 23.31 9.55 -14.34
N SER A 288 22.92 8.27 -14.39
CA SER A 288 23.08 7.40 -15.55
C SER A 288 21.74 7.17 -16.29
N GLU A 289 20.65 6.97 -15.57
CA GLU A 289 19.32 6.64 -16.10
C GLU A 289 18.26 7.63 -15.59
N PRO A 290 18.32 8.91 -16.01
CA PRO A 290 17.50 10.00 -15.45
C PRO A 290 15.99 9.81 -15.67
N ASN A 291 15.61 8.99 -16.66
CA ASN A 291 14.22 8.73 -17.00
C ASN A 291 13.61 7.53 -16.26
N GLU A 292 14.40 6.70 -15.56
CA GLU A 292 13.83 5.57 -14.81
C GLU A 292 12.79 6.02 -13.75
N PRO A 293 13.01 7.09 -12.95
CA PRO A 293 11.99 7.57 -12.01
C PRO A 293 10.64 7.91 -12.65
N HIS A 294 10.61 8.28 -13.93
CA HIS A 294 9.36 8.60 -14.64
C HIS A 294 8.54 7.36 -15.01
N ARG A 295 9.12 6.16 -14.89
CA ARG A 295 8.47 4.86 -15.11
C ARG A 295 7.86 4.28 -13.83
N HIS A 296 7.92 5.04 -12.73
CA HIS A 296 7.34 4.71 -11.42
C HIS A 296 6.44 5.84 -10.90
N GLY A 297 5.62 5.54 -9.89
CA GLY A 297 4.57 6.41 -9.36
C GLY A 297 3.24 6.25 -10.07
N TRP A 298 2.94 5.03 -10.56
CA TRP A 298 1.73 4.74 -11.32
C TRP A 298 0.87 3.69 -10.60
N ILE A 299 -0.44 3.76 -10.82
CA ILE A 299 -1.31 2.60 -10.57
C ILE A 299 -0.95 1.49 -11.56
N THR A 300 -0.70 0.29 -11.03
CA THR A 300 -0.38 -0.91 -11.82
C THR A 300 -1.49 -1.95 -11.66
N GLU A 301 -2.08 -2.39 -12.77
CA GLU A 301 -3.09 -3.44 -12.80
C GLU A 301 -2.44 -4.82 -12.94
N ILE A 302 -2.93 -5.78 -12.14
CA ILE A 302 -2.49 -7.17 -12.10
C ILE A 302 -3.72 -8.06 -12.21
N ASP A 303 -3.65 -9.08 -13.08
CA ASP A 303 -4.67 -10.13 -13.12
C ASP A 303 -4.31 -11.26 -12.13
N PRO A 304 -5.02 -11.40 -11.00
CA PRO A 304 -4.76 -12.48 -10.05
C PRO A 304 -5.20 -13.86 -10.55
N ALA A 305 -5.99 -13.95 -11.64
CA ALA A 305 -6.43 -15.22 -12.21
C ALA A 305 -5.44 -15.80 -13.24
N ASP A 306 -4.54 -14.97 -13.79
CA ASP A 306 -3.51 -15.40 -14.72
C ASP A 306 -2.10 -15.09 -14.17
N PRO A 307 -1.40 -16.09 -13.59
CA PRO A 307 -0.05 -15.90 -13.05
C PRO A 307 1.00 -15.55 -14.13
N SER A 308 0.68 -15.74 -15.41
CA SER A 308 1.56 -15.45 -16.55
C SER A 308 1.28 -14.08 -17.20
N SER A 309 0.19 -13.42 -16.81
CA SER A 309 -0.20 -12.10 -17.33
C SER A 309 0.90 -11.06 -17.08
N THR A 310 1.09 -10.13 -18.02
CA THR A 310 2.01 -9.00 -17.81
C THR A 310 1.28 -7.86 -17.10
N PRO A 311 1.73 -7.39 -15.92
CA PRO A 311 1.11 -6.25 -15.26
C PRO A 311 1.20 -4.97 -16.10
N VAL A 312 0.20 -4.10 -15.98
CA VAL A 312 0.05 -2.89 -16.82
C VAL A 312 0.08 -1.63 -15.95
N LYS A 313 1.01 -0.71 -16.22
CA LYS A 313 1.01 0.63 -15.61
C LYS A 313 0.04 1.54 -16.37
N HIS A 314 -0.99 2.03 -15.69
CA HIS A 314 -2.03 2.86 -16.29
C HIS A 314 -1.72 4.35 -16.23
N THR A 315 -1.09 4.86 -17.28
CA THR A 315 -0.63 6.26 -17.24
C THR A 315 -1.75 7.30 -17.32
N ALA A 316 -2.95 6.89 -17.74
CA ALA A 316 -4.14 7.74 -17.76
C ALA A 316 -4.63 8.11 -16.34
N LEU A 317 -4.23 7.36 -15.31
CA LEU A 317 -4.57 7.63 -13.90
C LEU A 317 -3.61 8.64 -13.24
N GLY A 318 -2.61 9.14 -13.98
CA GLY A 318 -1.67 10.13 -13.48
C GLY A 318 -0.52 9.53 -12.68
N ARG A 319 0.52 10.36 -12.49
CA ARG A 319 1.76 9.98 -11.79
C ARG A 319 1.96 10.82 -10.55
N PHE A 320 1.95 10.19 -9.38
CA PHE A 320 2.15 10.79 -8.06
C PHE A 320 2.35 9.68 -7.01
N LYS A 321 2.35 9.99 -5.72
CA LYS A 321 2.54 8.99 -4.65
C LYS A 321 1.20 8.38 -4.27
N HIS A 322 0.78 7.39 -5.05
CA HIS A 322 -0.57 6.83 -4.92
C HIS A 322 -0.71 6.02 -3.63
N GLU A 323 -1.63 6.42 -2.74
CA GLU A 323 -1.98 5.65 -1.54
C GLU A 323 -2.83 4.43 -1.91
N ASN A 324 -4.03 4.64 -2.44
CA ASN A 324 -4.94 3.59 -2.87
C ASN A 324 -5.68 3.98 -4.17
N ALA A 325 -6.51 3.06 -4.69
CA ALA A 325 -7.33 3.32 -5.87
C ALA A 325 -8.78 2.82 -5.67
N GLU A 326 -9.69 3.73 -5.34
CA GLU A 326 -11.09 3.39 -5.12
C GLU A 326 -11.88 3.47 -6.44
N MET A 327 -12.20 2.31 -7.02
CA MET A 327 -12.96 2.22 -8.26
C MET A 327 -14.47 2.10 -8.01
N VAL A 328 -15.24 3.04 -8.58
CA VAL A 328 -16.70 3.02 -8.56
C VAL A 328 -17.29 3.19 -9.95
N GLN A 329 -18.58 2.88 -10.09
CA GLN A 329 -19.34 3.16 -11.31
C GLN A 329 -20.27 4.35 -11.10
N ALA A 330 -20.16 5.36 -11.97
CA ALA A 330 -21.08 6.48 -12.00
C ALA A 330 -22.48 6.04 -12.49
N ALA A 331 -23.49 6.86 -12.21
CA ALA A 331 -24.88 6.56 -12.58
C ALA A 331 -25.12 6.40 -14.10
N ASP A 332 -24.23 6.95 -14.93
CA ASP A 332 -24.26 6.83 -16.40
C ASP A 332 -23.41 5.66 -16.94
N GLY A 333 -22.84 4.85 -16.06
CA GLY A 333 -22.06 3.66 -16.40
C GLY A 333 -20.56 3.90 -16.58
N ARG A 334 -20.08 5.14 -16.54
CA ARG A 334 -18.63 5.43 -16.58
C ARG A 334 -17.94 4.93 -15.32
N ILE A 335 -16.70 4.50 -15.49
CA ILE A 335 -15.81 4.12 -14.38
C ILE A 335 -15.16 5.39 -13.83
N VAL A 336 -15.11 5.49 -12.51
CA VAL A 336 -14.45 6.56 -11.76
C VAL A 336 -13.48 5.89 -10.81
N VAL A 337 -12.26 6.44 -10.71
CA VAL A 337 -11.24 5.98 -9.76
C VAL A 337 -10.82 7.19 -8.94
N TYR A 338 -11.03 7.14 -7.63
CA TYR A 338 -10.55 8.17 -6.70
C TYR A 338 -9.18 7.78 -6.17
N MET A 339 -8.25 8.73 -6.10
CA MET A 339 -6.86 8.47 -5.73
C MET A 339 -6.33 9.59 -4.80
N GLY A 340 -5.55 9.20 -3.79
CA GLY A 340 -4.84 10.15 -2.91
C GLY A 340 -3.35 10.20 -3.25
N ASP A 341 -2.75 11.39 -3.11
CA ASP A 341 -1.30 11.62 -3.17
C ASP A 341 -0.78 11.86 -1.75
N ASP A 342 -0.14 10.85 -1.15
CA ASP A 342 0.27 10.91 0.27
C ASP A 342 1.58 11.68 0.46
N GLU A 343 1.49 13.00 0.30
CA GLU A 343 2.49 13.93 0.78
C GLU A 343 1.82 15.20 1.30
N ARG A 344 2.42 15.81 2.33
CA ARG A 344 1.86 17.01 2.95
C ARG A 344 1.67 18.13 1.94
N GLY A 345 0.42 18.57 1.79
CA GLY A 345 0.04 19.66 0.90
C GLY A 345 -0.19 19.24 -0.55
N GLU A 346 -0.14 17.94 -0.85
CA GLU A 346 -0.59 17.37 -2.13
C GLU A 346 -2.11 17.15 -2.14
N PHE A 347 -2.62 16.36 -3.10
CA PHE A 347 -4.01 16.45 -3.55
C PHE A 347 -4.77 15.12 -3.54
N ILE A 348 -6.07 15.23 -3.78
CA ILE A 348 -6.98 14.11 -4.10
C ILE A 348 -7.37 14.27 -5.57
N TYR A 349 -7.38 13.15 -6.30
CA TYR A 349 -7.64 13.07 -7.74
C TYR A 349 -8.89 12.28 -8.09
#